data_AF-A0A534NVT5-F1
#
_entry.id   AF-A0A534NVT5-F1
#
_cell.length_a   1.000
_cell.length_b   1.000
_cell.length_c   1.000
_cell.angle_alpha   90.00
_cell.angle_beta   90.00
_cell.angle_gamma   90.00
#
_symmetry.space_group_name_H-M   'P 1'
#
loop_
_entity.id
_entity.type
_entity.pdbx_description
1 polymer ?
#
loop_
_entity_poly.entity_id
_entity_poly.type
_entity_poly.pdbx_seq_one_letter_code
_entity_poly.pdbx_strand_id
1 'polypeptide(L)'
;MDGAIAAEGAAVREGELLVAAASDYERTELLLRRELGRTATEADIAEKLEWTVERTRYVAQVVAEARRRHDEELLEFIDPAAIDFDDTVDGE
;
A
#
# COMPACT_ATOMS: atom_id res chain seq x y z
N MET A 1 25.49 8.00 -24.72
CA MET A 1 24.36 7.11 -25.08
C MET A 1 24.31 5.93 -24.12
N ASP A 2 25.42 5.20 -23.94
CA ASP A 2 25.51 4.07 -23.00
C ASP A 2 25.17 4.40 -21.53
N GLY A 3 25.59 5.58 -21.04
CA GLY A 3 25.26 6.01 -19.67
C GLY A 3 23.77 6.28 -19.43
N ALA A 4 23.03 6.72 -20.45
CA ALA A 4 21.58 6.97 -20.32
C ALA A 4 20.80 5.65 -20.26
N ILE A 5 21.18 4.68 -21.10
CA ILE A 5 20.56 3.34 -21.13
C ILE A 5 20.83 2.59 -19.81
N ALA A 6 22.04 2.72 -19.25
CA ALA A 6 22.37 2.12 -17.96
C ALA A 6 21.56 2.72 -16.80
N ALA A 7 21.38 4.05 -16.80
CA ALA A 7 20.57 4.74 -15.79
C ALA A 7 19.10 4.34 -15.87
N GLU A 8 18.55 4.25 -17.08
CA GLU A 8 17.19 3.78 -17.32
C GLU A 8 17.00 2.34 -16.82
N GLY A 9 17.92 1.43 -17.15
CA GLY A 9 17.86 0.04 -16.68
C GLY A 9 17.94 -0.09 -15.16
N ALA A 10 18.71 0.77 -14.49
CA ALA A 10 18.76 0.81 -13.02
C ALA A 10 17.43 1.28 -12.42
N ALA A 11 16.83 2.34 -12.98
CA ALA A 11 15.54 2.87 -12.53
C ALA A 11 14.40 1.86 -12.71
N VAL A 12 14.37 1.14 -13.83
CA VAL A 12 13.37 0.08 -14.07
C VAL A 12 13.49 -1.01 -13.00
N ARG A 13 14.71 -1.49 -12.74
CA ARG A 13 14.95 -2.53 -11.74
C ARG A 13 14.57 -2.08 -10.32
N GLU A 14 14.88 -0.84 -9.97
CA GLU A 14 14.48 -0.26 -8.69
C GLU A 14 12.95 -0.22 -8.57
N GLY A 15 12.26 0.16 -9.65
CA GLY A 15 10.79 0.12 -9.72
C GLY A 15 10.22 -1.28 -9.52
N GLU A 16 10.78 -2.29 -10.20
CA GLU A 16 10.36 -3.69 -10.04
C GLU A 16 10.53 -4.20 -8.60
N LEU A 17 11.66 -3.86 -7.97
CA LEU A 17 11.91 -4.20 -6.56
C LEU A 17 10.93 -3.50 -5.61
N LEU A 18 10.55 -2.26 -5.91
CA LEU A 18 9.55 -1.53 -5.12
C LEU A 18 8.15 -2.14 -5.27
N VAL A 19 7.75 -2.54 -6.47
CA VAL A 19 6.46 -3.21 -6.72
C VAL A 19 6.40 -4.55 -5.99
N ALA A 20 7.48 -5.34 -6.03
CA ALA A 20 7.58 -6.59 -5.28
C ALA A 20 7.44 -6.34 -3.76
N ALA A 21 8.16 -5.35 -3.23
CA ALA A 21 8.08 -4.98 -1.83
C ALA A 21 6.67 -4.51 -1.42
N ALA A 22 6.02 -3.68 -2.25
CA ALA A 22 4.65 -3.25 -1.99
C ALA A 22 3.68 -4.45 -1.94
N SER A 23 3.81 -5.39 -2.89
CA SER A 23 2.98 -6.59 -2.93
C SER A 23 3.15 -7.47 -1.68
N ASP A 24 4.38 -7.64 -1.20
CA ASP A 24 4.69 -8.40 0.01
C ASP A 24 4.17 -7.71 1.28
N TYR A 25 4.27 -6.38 1.33
CA TYR A 25 3.71 -5.55 2.40
C TYR A 25 2.20 -5.75 2.51
N GLU A 26 1.46 -5.58 1.42
CA GLU A 26 -0.01 -5.66 1.43
C GLU A 26 -0.51 -7.07 1.78
N ARG A 27 0.13 -8.10 1.25
CA ARG A 27 -0.19 -9.49 1.60
C ARG A 27 0.01 -9.74 3.10
N THR A 28 1.10 -9.22 3.65
CA THR A 28 1.44 -9.37 5.07
C THR A 28 0.48 -8.58 5.96
N GLU A 29 0.13 -7.35 5.58
CA GLU A 29 -0.86 -6.53 6.28
C GLU A 29 -2.21 -7.27 6.39
N LEU A 30 -2.69 -7.85 5.29
CA LEU A 30 -3.93 -8.63 5.27
C LEU A 30 -3.86 -9.88 6.16
N LEU A 31 -2.73 -10.59 6.12
CA LEU A 31 -2.50 -11.79 6.92
C LEU A 31 -2.46 -11.45 8.41
N LEU A 32 -1.69 -10.43 8.81
CA LEU A 32 -1.57 -10.02 10.21
C LEU A 32 -2.88 -9.44 10.75
N ARG A 33 -3.67 -8.74 9.93
CA ARG A 33 -5.02 -8.30 10.33
C ARG A 33 -5.91 -9.48 10.74
N ARG A 34 -5.81 -10.60 10.02
CA ARG A 34 -6.54 -11.84 10.35
C ARG A 34 -5.98 -12.55 11.58
N GLU A 35 -4.66 -12.58 11.73
CA GLU A 35 -3.98 -13.25 12.86
C GLU A 35 -4.17 -12.49 14.19
N LEU A 36 -4.08 -11.16 14.16
CA LEU A 36 -4.06 -10.31 15.36
C LEU A 36 -5.46 -9.80 15.77
N GLY A 37 -6.44 -9.84 14.86
CA GLY A 37 -7.76 -9.24 15.09
C GLY A 37 -7.75 -7.70 15.24
N ARG A 38 -6.60 -7.06 14.96
CA ARG A 38 -6.40 -5.61 14.95
C ARG A 38 -5.55 -5.21 13.74
N THR A 39 -5.48 -3.92 13.45
CA THR A 39 -4.52 -3.40 12.47
C THR A 39 -3.09 -3.70 12.94
N ALA A 40 -2.27 -4.22 12.02
CA ALA A 40 -0.86 -4.48 12.26
C ALA A 40 -0.08 -3.16 12.31
N THR A 41 0.87 -3.06 13.22
CA THR A 41 1.80 -1.92 13.28
C THR A 41 2.95 -2.11 12.29
N GLU A 42 3.70 -1.04 12.01
CA GLU A 42 4.93 -1.13 11.21
C GLU A 42 5.93 -2.16 11.78
N ALA A 43 5.99 -2.29 13.11
CA ALA A 43 6.86 -3.25 13.79
C ALA A 43 6.39 -4.69 13.57
N ASP A 44 5.09 -4.96 13.67
CA ASP A 44 4.51 -6.29 13.44
C ASP A 44 4.81 -6.77 12.00
N ILE A 45 4.65 -5.87 11.01
CA ILE A 45 4.92 -6.15 9.60
C ILE A 45 6.43 -6.33 9.36
N ALA A 46 7.25 -5.45 9.92
CA ALA A 46 8.71 -5.53 9.79
C ALA A 46 9.24 -6.85 10.33
N GLU A 47 8.73 -7.31 11.49
CA GLU A 47 9.08 -8.61 12.06
C GLU A 47 8.68 -9.75 11.12
N LYS A 48 7.43 -9.77 10.62
CA LYS A 48 6.93 -10.84 9.75
C LYS A 48 7.67 -10.93 8.41
N LEU A 49 8.10 -9.79 7.87
CA LEU A 49 8.84 -9.70 6.59
C LEU A 49 10.36 -9.78 6.76
N GLU A 50 10.87 -9.82 7.98
CA GLU A 50 12.30 -9.73 8.30
C GLU A 50 12.94 -8.44 7.74
N TRP A 51 12.19 -7.34 7.78
CA TRP A 51 12.64 -6.03 7.33
C TRP A 51 13.00 -5.13 8.49
N THR A 52 13.69 -4.02 8.19
CA THR A 52 13.79 -2.93 9.15
C THR A 52 12.46 -2.19 9.23
N VAL A 53 12.17 -1.59 10.40
CA VAL A 53 10.99 -0.73 10.58
C VAL A 53 11.04 0.47 9.62
N GLU A 54 12.23 1.03 9.37
CA GLU A 54 12.42 2.15 8.44
C GLU A 54 12.02 1.78 7.00
N ARG A 55 12.50 0.63 6.49
CA ARG A 55 12.12 0.16 5.16
C ARG A 55 10.61 -0.11 5.08
N THR A 56 10.05 -0.69 6.12
CA THR A 56 8.62 -0.99 6.20
C THR A 56 7.77 0.27 6.17
N ARG A 57 8.18 1.32 6.91
CA ARG A 57 7.55 2.64 6.87
C ARG A 57 7.61 3.27 5.49
N TYR A 58 8.76 3.20 4.83
CA TYR A 58 8.90 3.73 3.46
C TYR A 58 7.92 3.04 2.50
N VAL A 59 7.87 1.70 2.50
CA VAL A 59 6.94 0.95 1.64
C VAL A 59 5.49 1.24 2.01
N ALA A 60 5.16 1.36 3.30
CA ALA A 60 3.82 1.73 3.76
C ALA A 60 3.37 3.09 3.21
N GLN A 61 4.26 4.08 3.18
CA GLN A 61 3.97 5.39 2.59
C GLN A 61 3.72 5.30 1.09
N VAL A 62 4.54 4.53 0.36
CA VAL A 62 4.37 4.31 -1.08
C VAL A 62 3.02 3.63 -1.38
N VAL A 63 2.65 2.61 -0.61
CA VAL A 63 1.38 1.89 -0.75
C VAL A 63 0.20 2.81 -0.42
N ALA A 64 0.25 3.56 0.67
CA ALA A 64 -0.81 4.50 1.05
C ALA A 64 -1.03 5.58 -0.01
N GLU A 65 0.06 6.10 -0.58
CA GLU A 65 0.03 7.05 -1.68
C GLU A 65 -0.60 6.43 -2.94
N ALA A 66 -0.23 5.19 -3.30
CA ALA A 66 -0.80 4.48 -4.44
C ALA A 66 -2.30 4.22 -4.26
N ARG A 67 -2.72 3.79 -3.07
CA ARG A 67 -4.14 3.60 -2.71
C ARG A 67 -4.92 4.91 -2.84
N ARG A 68 -4.39 6.02 -2.33
CA ARG A 68 -5.04 7.33 -2.45
C ARG A 68 -5.28 7.73 -3.90
N ARG A 69 -4.29 7.57 -4.78
CA ARG A 69 -4.45 7.90 -6.20
C ARG A 69 -5.47 6.99 -6.88
N HIS A 70 -5.45 5.70 -6.57
CA HIS A 70 -6.44 4.76 -7.09
C HIS A 70 -7.86 5.11 -6.61
N ASP A 71 -8.03 5.46 -5.34
CA ASP A 71 -9.32 5.86 -4.78
C ASP A 71 -9.82 7.17 -5.42
N GLU A 72 -8.92 8.12 -5.70
CA GLU A 72 -9.23 9.36 -6.44
C GLU A 72 -9.70 9.06 -7.88
N GLU A 73 -9.04 8.13 -8.58
CA GLU A 73 -9.47 7.67 -9.91
C GLU A 73 -10.84 6.96 -9.85
N LEU A 74 -11.10 6.17 -8.80
CA LEU A 74 -12.40 5.52 -8.61
C LEU A 74 -13.55 6.51 -8.40
N LEU A 75 -13.30 7.65 -7.75
CA LEU A 75 -14.31 8.70 -7.52
C LEU A 75 -14.89 9.24 -8.83
N GLU A 76 -14.13 9.24 -9.94
CA GLU A 76 -14.62 9.67 -11.25
C GLU A 76 -15.77 8.80 -11.77
N PHE A 77 -15.88 7.56 -11.29
CA PHE A 77 -16.88 6.58 -11.73
C PHE A 77 -18.04 6.42 -10.75
N ILE A 78 -18.00 7.08 -9.60
CA ILE A 78 -19.07 7.03 -8.60
C ILE A 78 -20.07 8.17 -8.88
N ASP A 79 -21.34 7.84 -9.08
CA ASP A 79 -22.42 8.84 -9.11
C ASP A 79 -22.71 9.34 -7.69
N PRO A 80 -22.46 10.62 -7.37
CA PRO A 80 -22.70 11.14 -6.02
C PRO A 80 -24.16 11.02 -5.58
N ALA A 81 -25.12 10.99 -6.52
CA ALA A 81 -26.54 10.84 -6.22
C ALA A 81 -26.96 9.40 -5.89
N ALA A 82 -26.09 8.42 -6.14
CA ALA A 82 -26.29 7.01 -5.79
C ALA A 82 -25.71 6.64 -4.41
N ILE A 83 -24.99 7.56 -3.75
CA ILE A 83 -24.42 7.33 -2.42
C ILE A 83 -25.47 7.66 -1.37
N ASP A 84 -25.97 6.62 -0.69
CA ASP A 84 -26.80 6.77 0.51
C ASP A 84 -25.90 6.86 1.75
N PHE A 85 -25.86 8.03 2.38
CA PHE A 85 -25.07 8.28 3.60
C PHE A 85 -25.86 8.00 4.89
N ASP A 86 -27.11 7.53 4.79
CA ASP A 86 -28.02 7.36 5.93
C ASP A 86 -27.79 6.06 6.73
N ASP A 87 -26.81 5.24 6.36
CA ASP A 87 -26.38 4.08 7.17
C ASP A 87 -25.36 4.54 8.24
N THR A 88 -25.74 5.56 9.03
CA THR A 88 -25.08 5.79 10.31
C THR A 88 -25.46 4.64 11.21
N VAL A 89 -24.50 3.75 11.45
CA VAL A 89 -24.56 2.72 12.50
C VAL A 89 -24.92 3.42 13.81
N ASP A 90 -26.20 3.35 14.17
CA ASP A 90 -26.70 3.77 15.46
C ASP A 90 -25.96 2.96 16.52
N GLY A 91 -25.31 3.67 17.44
CA GLY A 91 -24.68 3.05 18.59
C GLY A 91 -25.74 2.47 19.52
N GLU A 92 -25.60 1.17 19.81
CA GLU A 92 -26.08 0.55 21.05
C GLU A 92 -25.03 -0.44 21.58
#